data_AF-A4TB38-F1
#
_entry.id   AF-A4TB38-F1
#
_cell.length_a   1.000
_cell.length_b   1.000
_cell.length_c   1.000
_cell.angle_alpha   90.00
_cell.angle_beta   90.00
_cell.angle_gamma   90.00
#
_symmetry.space_group_name_H-M   'P 1'
#
loop_
_entity.id
_entity.type
_entity.pdbx_description
1 polymer ?
#
loop_
_entity_poly.entity_id
_entity_poly.type
_entity_poly.pdbx_seq_one_letter_code
_entity_poly.pdbx_strand_id
1 'polypeptide(L)'
;MRSPTDRRQPQKSDLRRVAILESLNHHLRESGFDALNIAAVAKRAGVTRSAFYFYFENKAAAVAALLEPMYDDGFLASDILTDTTQPPARRVRAMLEALLDTVDEHRYLLQAMLEARATSAAIRHVWDEARETFVPTVAQMIASERAAGRAPDGPGPEMIAGILLEFNDRLMERHTLGGRLSRDELLTAAQSVWLRTIYANDGDELQ
;
A
#
# COMPACT_ATOMS: atom_id res chain seq x y z
N MET A 1 36.56 -12.57 -23.45
CA MET A 1 36.87 -12.07 -22.09
C MET A 1 36.00 -10.84 -21.83
N ARG A 2 35.05 -10.91 -20.89
CA ARG A 2 34.23 -9.76 -20.46
C ARG A 2 34.94 -9.10 -19.26
N SER A 3 35.08 -7.77 -19.29
CA SER A 3 35.85 -7.00 -18.29
C SER A 3 35.23 -7.07 -16.87
N PRO A 4 36.02 -7.07 -15.77
CA PRO A 4 35.53 -7.20 -14.39
C PRO A 4 34.83 -5.96 -13.81
N THR A 5 34.60 -4.90 -14.59
CA THR A 5 34.25 -3.56 -14.07
C THR A 5 32.76 -3.38 -13.77
N ASP A 6 31.89 -4.28 -14.23
CA ASP A 6 30.43 -4.08 -14.20
C ASP A 6 29.79 -4.41 -12.83
N ARG A 7 30.46 -5.16 -11.96
CA ARG A 7 29.89 -5.54 -10.65
C ARG A 7 30.01 -4.49 -9.55
N ARG A 8 30.88 -3.47 -9.71
CA ARG A 8 31.11 -2.42 -8.68
C ARG A 8 30.24 -1.18 -8.84
N GLN A 9 29.65 -0.95 -10.03
CA GLN A 9 28.80 0.21 -10.31
C GLN A 9 27.35 0.08 -9.82
N PRO A 10 26.67 -1.09 -9.89
CA PRO A 10 25.31 -1.27 -9.38
C PRO A 10 25.22 -0.96 -7.89
N GLN A 11 26.12 -1.56 -7.10
CA GLN A 11 26.14 -1.40 -5.64
C GLN A 11 26.32 0.07 -5.18
N LYS A 12 27.11 0.88 -5.90
CA LYS A 12 27.25 2.32 -5.60
C LYS A 12 26.03 3.13 -6.02
N SER A 13 25.35 2.72 -7.09
CA SER A 13 24.12 3.35 -7.55
C SER A 13 22.98 3.10 -6.55
N ASP A 14 22.87 1.87 -6.07
CA ASP A 14 21.85 1.47 -5.10
C ASP A 14 22.03 2.20 -3.76
N LEU A 15 23.27 2.30 -3.27
CA LEU A 15 23.58 3.07 -2.05
C LEU A 15 23.20 4.56 -2.16
N ARG A 16 23.37 5.17 -3.35
CA ARG A 16 22.95 6.55 -3.58
C ARG A 16 21.44 6.70 -3.61
N ARG A 17 20.75 5.76 -4.27
CA ARG A 17 19.28 5.73 -4.27
C ARG A 17 18.75 5.64 -2.84
N VAL A 18 19.28 4.72 -2.03
CA VAL A 18 18.92 4.56 -0.61
C VAL A 18 19.18 5.85 0.18
N ALA A 19 20.36 6.46 0.05
CA ALA A 19 20.67 7.71 0.74
C ALA A 19 19.72 8.86 0.36
N ILE A 20 19.28 8.93 -0.91
CA ILE A 20 18.28 9.89 -1.36
C ILE A 20 16.93 9.61 -0.70
N LEU A 21 16.47 8.35 -0.67
CA LEU A 21 15.20 7.97 -0.06
C LEU A 21 15.18 8.20 1.46
N GLU A 22 16.27 7.91 2.17
CA GLU A 22 16.41 8.21 3.61
C GLU A 22 16.36 9.72 3.87
N SER A 23 17.04 10.51 3.03
CA SER A 23 17.03 11.96 3.11
C SER A 23 15.65 12.54 2.78
N LEU A 24 14.98 11.98 1.77
CA LEU A 24 13.62 12.35 1.39
C LEU A 24 12.65 12.07 2.54
N ASN A 25 12.72 10.86 3.11
CA ASN A 25 11.94 10.47 4.28
C ASN A 25 12.14 11.48 5.41
N HIS A 26 13.38 11.82 5.75
CA HIS A 26 13.70 12.82 6.77
C HIS A 26 13.04 14.20 6.52
N HIS A 27 13.10 14.72 5.30
CA HIS A 27 12.52 16.03 5.01
C HIS A 27 10.99 16.00 4.94
N LEU A 28 10.40 14.89 4.48
CA LEU A 28 8.96 14.69 4.59
C LEU A 28 8.48 14.80 6.04
N ARG A 29 9.28 14.34 7.02
CA ARG A 29 8.93 14.42 8.45
C ARG A 29 8.94 15.83 8.98
N GLU A 30 9.89 16.62 8.51
CA GLU A 30 10.12 17.96 9.06
C GLU A 30 9.20 19.01 8.45
N SER A 31 8.90 18.90 7.15
CA SER A 31 8.19 19.97 6.43
C SER A 31 7.02 19.50 5.55
N GLY A 32 6.78 18.19 5.43
CA GLY A 32 5.76 17.66 4.52
C GLY A 32 6.14 17.77 3.04
N PHE A 33 5.24 17.30 2.15
CA PHE A 33 5.51 17.16 0.72
C PHE A 33 5.59 18.48 -0.06
N ASP A 34 4.76 19.47 0.30
CA ASP A 34 4.69 20.71 -0.48
C ASP A 34 5.90 21.61 -0.24
N ALA A 35 6.39 21.69 1.00
CA ALA A 35 7.60 22.42 1.35
C ALA A 35 8.90 21.63 1.10
N LEU A 36 8.81 20.41 0.55
CA LEU A 36 9.96 19.57 0.28
C LEU A 36 10.96 20.25 -0.69
N ASN A 37 12.18 20.51 -0.21
CA ASN A 37 13.23 21.13 -1.00
C ASN A 37 14.24 20.09 -1.53
N ILE A 38 14.21 19.83 -2.84
CA ILE A 38 15.10 18.85 -3.49
C ILE A 38 16.59 19.17 -3.32
N ALA A 39 16.97 20.45 -3.24
CA ALA A 39 18.36 20.82 -2.99
C ALA A 39 18.79 20.43 -1.56
N ALA A 40 17.91 20.57 -0.57
CA ALA A 40 18.17 20.15 0.81
C ALA A 40 18.23 18.62 0.93
N VAL A 41 17.30 17.91 0.28
CA VAL A 41 17.29 16.44 0.20
C VAL A 41 18.59 15.93 -0.42
N ALA A 42 19.00 16.45 -1.57
CA ALA A 42 20.23 16.04 -2.26
C ALA A 42 21.47 16.33 -1.40
N LYS A 43 21.54 17.51 -0.78
CA LYS A 43 22.64 17.91 0.11
C LYS A 43 22.80 16.95 1.29
N ARG A 44 21.71 16.60 1.96
CA ARG A 44 21.73 15.65 3.09
C ARG A 44 22.09 14.23 2.63
N ALA A 45 21.64 13.82 1.45
CA ALA A 45 22.00 12.52 0.86
C ALA A 45 23.45 12.46 0.33
N GLY A 46 24.20 13.57 0.37
CA GLY A 46 25.57 13.62 -0.15
C GLY A 46 25.65 13.53 -1.67
N VAL A 47 24.58 13.88 -2.38
CA VAL A 47 24.50 13.85 -3.86
C VAL A 47 24.24 15.24 -4.43
N THR A 48 24.49 15.41 -5.72
CA THR A 48 24.11 16.65 -6.42
C THR A 48 22.63 16.65 -6.77
N ARG A 49 22.06 17.84 -7.01
CA ARG A 49 20.69 17.96 -7.50
C ARG A 49 20.48 17.24 -8.85
N SER A 50 21.46 17.29 -9.74
CA SER A 50 21.40 16.54 -11.01
C SER A 50 21.42 15.03 -10.78
N ALA A 51 22.16 14.54 -9.78
CA ALA A 51 22.14 13.12 -9.41
C ALA A 51 20.79 12.71 -8.83
N PHE A 52 20.09 13.56 -8.07
CA PHE A 52 18.70 13.28 -7.67
C PHE A 52 17.80 13.04 -8.90
N TYR A 53 17.83 13.97 -9.87
CA TYR A 53 16.98 13.86 -11.07
C TYR A 53 17.39 12.72 -12.02
N PHE A 54 18.59 12.17 -11.87
CA PHE A 54 18.97 10.93 -12.54
C PHE A 54 18.21 9.72 -11.99
N TYR A 55 17.90 9.68 -10.69
CA TYR A 55 17.14 8.59 -10.07
C TYR A 55 15.62 8.82 -10.12
N PHE A 56 15.18 10.07 -9.99
CA PHE A 56 13.76 10.40 -9.85
C PHE A 56 13.41 11.59 -10.73
N GLU A 57 12.51 11.38 -11.70
CA GLU A 57 12.10 12.42 -12.64
C GLU A 57 11.56 13.68 -11.94
N ASN A 58 10.86 13.50 -10.82
CA ASN A 58 10.31 14.58 -10.03
C ASN A 58 10.16 14.19 -8.55
N LYS A 59 9.74 15.14 -7.70
CA LYS A 59 9.54 14.90 -6.27
C LYS A 59 8.47 13.84 -5.97
N ALA A 60 7.41 13.75 -6.78
CA ALA A 60 6.35 12.76 -6.59
C ALA A 60 6.85 11.35 -6.91
N ALA A 61 7.64 11.18 -7.98
CA ALA A 61 8.29 9.91 -8.31
C ALA A 61 9.24 9.42 -7.21
N ALA A 62 9.98 10.34 -6.58
CA ALA A 62 10.84 10.00 -5.44
C ALA A 62 10.04 9.54 -4.21
N VAL A 63 8.88 10.17 -3.97
CA VAL A 63 7.96 9.76 -2.90
C VAL A 63 7.30 8.43 -3.21
N ALA A 64 6.87 8.19 -4.46
CA ALA A 64 6.36 6.90 -4.89
C ALA A 64 7.40 5.78 -4.65
N ALA A 65 8.67 6.04 -4.98
CA ALA A 65 9.77 5.13 -4.71
C ALA A 65 10.04 4.89 -3.22
N LEU A 66 9.75 5.88 -2.36
CA LEU A 66 9.84 5.71 -0.90
C LEU A 66 8.77 4.75 -0.37
N LEU A 67 7.66 4.57 -1.09
CA LEU A 67 6.56 3.68 -0.74
C LEU A 67 6.71 2.26 -1.29
N GLU A 68 7.71 2.00 -2.12
CA GLU A 68 7.97 0.65 -2.66
C GLU A 68 7.94 -0.46 -1.59
N PRO A 69 8.55 -0.31 -0.41
CA PRO A 69 8.48 -1.35 0.62
C PRO A 69 7.04 -1.65 1.08
N MET A 70 6.19 -0.64 1.15
CA MET A 70 4.78 -0.85 1.53
C MET A 70 3.97 -1.53 0.42
N TYR A 71 4.37 -1.36 -0.84
CA TYR A 71 3.76 -2.11 -1.94
C TYR A 71 4.12 -3.59 -1.87
N ASP A 72 5.37 -3.92 -1.53
CA ASP A 72 5.80 -5.30 -1.32
C ASP A 72 4.97 -5.98 -0.21
N ASP A 73 4.73 -5.28 0.90
CA ASP A 73 3.84 -5.76 1.96
C ASP A 73 2.38 -5.91 1.50
N GLY A 74 1.90 -4.97 0.68
CA GLY A 74 0.57 -5.06 0.06
C GLY A 74 0.43 -6.29 -0.84
N PHE A 75 1.47 -6.62 -1.62
CA PHE A 75 1.50 -7.85 -2.42
C PHE A 75 1.50 -9.09 -1.54
N LEU A 76 2.26 -9.11 -0.45
CA LEU A 76 2.21 -10.21 0.53
C LEU A 76 0.81 -10.37 1.13
N ALA A 77 0.15 -9.28 1.49
CA ALA A 77 -1.23 -9.30 2.00
C ALA A 77 -2.23 -9.84 0.96
N SER A 78 -2.03 -9.50 -0.33
CA SER A 78 -2.80 -10.05 -1.45
C SER A 78 -2.55 -11.55 -1.64
N ASP A 79 -1.30 -12.01 -1.54
CA ASP A 79 -0.95 -13.44 -1.64
C ASP A 79 -1.62 -14.24 -0.51
N ILE A 80 -1.58 -13.73 0.72
CA ILE A 80 -2.29 -14.32 1.87
C ILE A 80 -3.79 -14.44 1.61
N LEU A 81 -4.40 -13.37 1.09
CA LEU A 81 -5.83 -13.35 0.81
C LEU A 81 -6.22 -14.37 -0.27
N THR A 82 -5.37 -14.55 -1.28
CA THR A 82 -5.65 -15.38 -2.45
C THR A 82 -5.23 -16.86 -2.32
N ASP A 83 -4.58 -17.25 -1.22
CA ASP A 83 -4.23 -18.65 -0.92
C ASP A 83 -5.47 -19.53 -0.62
N THR A 84 -6.23 -19.89 -1.65
CA THR A 84 -7.47 -20.68 -1.51
C THR A 84 -7.32 -22.07 -0.87
N THR A 85 -6.11 -22.52 -0.53
CA THR A 85 -5.89 -23.72 0.28
C THR A 85 -6.33 -23.53 1.74
N GLN A 86 -6.49 -22.28 2.19
CA GLN A 86 -6.89 -21.93 3.55
C GLN A 86 -8.37 -21.48 3.65
N PRO A 87 -9.03 -21.67 4.80
CA PRO A 87 -10.40 -21.19 5.02
C PRO A 87 -10.53 -19.66 4.83
N PRO A 88 -11.60 -19.17 4.19
CA PRO A 88 -11.80 -17.73 3.93
C PRO A 88 -11.59 -16.83 5.15
N ALA A 89 -12.17 -17.20 6.30
CA ALA A 89 -12.06 -16.42 7.53
C ALA A 89 -10.61 -16.23 7.99
N ARG A 90 -9.75 -17.25 7.83
CA ARG A 90 -8.34 -17.18 8.20
C ARG A 90 -7.56 -16.27 7.25
N ARG A 91 -7.79 -16.40 5.94
CA ARG A 91 -7.13 -15.57 4.91
C ARG A 91 -7.45 -14.09 5.09
N VAL A 92 -8.73 -13.78 5.27
CA VAL A 92 -9.18 -12.40 5.52
C VAL A 92 -8.57 -11.85 6.81
N ARG A 93 -8.55 -12.62 7.91
CA ARG A 93 -7.93 -12.17 9.17
C ARG A 93 -6.43 -11.89 8.98
N ALA A 94 -5.70 -12.83 8.40
CA ALA A 94 -4.25 -12.73 8.23
C ALA A 94 -3.87 -11.58 7.27
N MET A 95 -4.63 -11.37 6.19
CA MET A 95 -4.46 -10.21 5.31
C MET A 95 -4.67 -8.89 6.07
N LEU A 96 -5.73 -8.77 6.87
CA LEU A 96 -6.00 -7.55 7.65
C LEU A 96 -4.93 -7.32 8.73
N GLU A 97 -4.43 -8.38 9.37
CA GLU A 97 -3.30 -8.30 10.31
C GLU A 97 -2.05 -7.79 9.61
N ALA A 98 -1.70 -8.35 8.44
CA ALA A 98 -0.56 -7.90 7.65
C ALA A 98 -0.67 -6.41 7.27
N LEU A 99 -1.85 -5.94 6.86
CA LEU A 99 -2.05 -4.50 6.58
C LEU A 99 -1.83 -3.62 7.80
N LEU A 100 -2.29 -4.04 8.99
CA LEU A 100 -2.07 -3.26 10.22
C LEU A 100 -0.62 -3.36 10.71
N ASP A 101 0.06 -4.47 10.46
CA ASP A 101 1.49 -4.63 10.77
C ASP A 101 2.34 -3.71 9.89
N THR A 102 2.05 -3.62 8.59
CA THR A 102 2.65 -2.60 7.69
C THR A 102 2.42 -1.20 8.22
N VAL A 103 1.22 -0.91 8.73
CA VAL A 103 0.95 0.39 9.36
C VAL A 103 1.80 0.60 10.60
N ASP A 104 2.00 -0.41 11.45
CA ASP A 104 2.79 -0.26 12.67
C ASP A 104 4.30 -0.13 12.37
N GLU A 105 4.80 -0.82 11.35
CA GLU A 105 6.18 -0.74 10.88
C GLU A 105 6.48 0.58 10.16
N HIS A 106 5.52 1.09 9.38
CA HIS A 106 5.69 2.26 8.52
C HIS A 106 4.81 3.46 8.94
N ARG A 107 4.32 3.49 10.19
CA ARG A 107 3.35 4.49 10.69
C ARG A 107 3.71 5.92 10.34
N TYR A 108 4.96 6.27 10.58
CA TYR A 108 5.48 7.61 10.32
C TYR A 108 5.41 7.98 8.82
N LEU A 109 5.74 7.03 7.93
CA LEU A 109 5.69 7.23 6.49
C LEU A 109 4.24 7.38 6.02
N LEU A 110 3.34 6.53 6.53
CA LEU A 110 1.89 6.63 6.26
C LEU A 110 1.30 7.97 6.70
N GLN A 111 1.65 8.48 7.88
CA GLN A 111 1.19 9.79 8.34
C GLN A 111 1.60 10.91 7.37
N ALA A 112 2.88 10.96 7.00
CA ALA A 112 3.38 11.96 6.06
C ALA A 112 2.71 11.83 4.67
N MET A 113 2.40 10.60 4.24
CA MET A 113 1.68 10.36 3.00
C MET A 113 0.23 10.80 3.05
N LEU A 114 -0.48 10.57 4.15
CA LEU A 114 -1.86 11.02 4.32
C LEU A 114 -1.95 12.55 4.26
N GLU A 115 -1.02 13.25 4.90
CA GLU A 115 -0.91 14.71 4.81
C GLU A 115 -0.62 15.17 3.37
N ALA A 116 0.36 14.54 2.71
CA ALA A 116 0.72 14.85 1.33
C ALA A 116 -0.43 14.55 0.35
N ARG A 117 -1.17 13.46 0.56
CA ARG A 117 -2.36 13.07 -0.21
C ARG A 117 -3.47 14.11 -0.06
N ALA A 118 -3.65 14.69 1.12
CA ALA A 118 -4.66 15.73 1.34
C ALA A 118 -4.39 16.99 0.50
N THR A 119 -3.11 17.38 0.31
CA THR A 119 -2.77 18.65 -0.35
C THR A 119 -2.30 18.49 -1.81
N SER A 120 -1.83 17.31 -2.23
CA SER A 120 -1.26 17.10 -3.57
C SER A 120 -2.04 16.13 -4.45
N ALA A 121 -2.52 16.62 -5.60
CA ALA A 121 -3.20 15.78 -6.60
C ALA A 121 -2.28 14.69 -7.20
N ALA A 122 -1.00 14.98 -7.37
CA ALA A 122 -0.04 14.00 -7.86
C ALA A 122 0.14 12.82 -6.89
N ILE A 123 0.18 13.10 -5.59
CA ILE A 123 0.28 12.06 -4.57
C ILE A 123 -1.02 11.27 -4.44
N ARG A 124 -2.18 11.93 -4.53
CA ARG A 124 -3.47 11.22 -4.64
C ARG A 124 -3.46 10.23 -5.79
N HIS A 125 -3.04 10.68 -6.96
CA HIS A 125 -3.01 9.83 -8.15
C HIS A 125 -2.10 8.61 -7.98
N VAL A 126 -0.86 8.80 -7.47
CA VAL A 126 0.06 7.69 -7.19
C VAL A 126 -0.56 6.66 -6.23
N TRP A 127 -1.22 7.14 -5.18
CA TRP A 127 -1.88 6.27 -4.20
C TRP A 127 -3.04 5.48 -4.82
N ASP A 128 -3.90 6.19 -5.56
CA ASP A 128 -5.08 5.59 -6.19
C ASP A 128 -4.65 4.59 -7.27
N GLU A 129 -3.64 4.90 -8.09
CA GLU A 129 -3.07 3.97 -9.07
C GLU A 129 -2.51 2.71 -8.41
N ALA A 130 -1.77 2.85 -7.30
CA ALA A 130 -1.24 1.70 -6.58
C ALA A 130 -2.37 0.79 -6.08
N ARG A 131 -3.42 1.35 -5.48
CA ARG A 131 -4.61 0.59 -5.06
C ARG A 131 -5.27 -0.14 -6.23
N GLU A 132 -5.42 0.53 -7.38
CA GLU A 132 -6.01 -0.06 -8.58
C GLU A 132 -5.24 -1.29 -9.10
N THR A 133 -3.92 -1.37 -8.86
CA THR A 133 -3.14 -2.56 -9.26
C THR A 133 -3.55 -3.84 -8.54
N PHE A 134 -4.16 -3.76 -7.35
CA PHE A 134 -4.61 -4.92 -6.57
C PHE A 134 -6.02 -5.39 -6.96
N VAL A 135 -6.83 -4.52 -7.58
CA VAL A 135 -8.24 -4.81 -7.91
C VAL A 135 -8.39 -6.10 -8.73
N PRO A 136 -7.63 -6.33 -9.84
CA PRO A 136 -7.81 -7.53 -10.66
C PRO A 136 -7.56 -8.83 -9.89
N THR A 137 -6.55 -8.86 -9.01
CA THR A 137 -6.18 -10.05 -8.23
C THR A 137 -7.28 -10.41 -7.23
N VAL A 138 -7.82 -9.42 -6.51
CA VAL A 138 -8.92 -9.63 -5.55
C VAL A 138 -10.22 -9.98 -6.27
N ALA A 139 -10.51 -9.33 -7.39
CA ALA A 139 -11.68 -9.62 -8.23
C ALA A 139 -11.64 -11.06 -8.75
N GLN A 140 -10.48 -11.52 -9.23
CA GLN A 140 -10.29 -12.89 -9.68
C GLN A 140 -10.51 -13.91 -8.55
N MET A 141 -10.03 -13.61 -7.33
CA MET A 141 -10.30 -14.45 -6.16
C MET A 141 -11.80 -14.55 -5.87
N ILE A 142 -12.52 -13.43 -5.85
CA ILE A 142 -13.99 -13.41 -5.65
C ILE A 142 -14.70 -14.21 -6.75
N ALA A 143 -14.31 -14.03 -8.02
CA ALA A 143 -14.87 -14.77 -9.15
C ALA A 143 -14.64 -16.29 -8.99
N SER A 144 -13.47 -16.70 -8.52
CA SER A 144 -13.14 -18.11 -8.26
C SER A 144 -13.92 -18.70 -7.09
N GLU A 145 -14.14 -17.95 -6.01
CA GLU A 145 -15.01 -18.38 -4.91
C GLU A 145 -16.47 -18.59 -5.36
N ARG A 146 -16.98 -17.71 -6.22
CA ARG A 146 -18.32 -17.84 -6.84
C ARG A 146 -18.41 -19.04 -7.78
N ALA A 147 -17.46 -19.19 -8.70
CA ALA A 147 -17.44 -20.31 -9.64
C ALA A 147 -17.34 -21.68 -8.94
N ALA A 148 -16.72 -21.72 -7.76
CA ALA A 148 -16.65 -22.92 -6.92
C ALA A 148 -17.87 -23.14 -6.02
N GLY A 149 -18.90 -22.27 -6.09
CA GLY A 149 -20.12 -22.34 -5.28
C GLY A 149 -19.90 -22.03 -3.80
N ARG A 150 -18.79 -21.39 -3.43
CA ARG A 150 -18.46 -21.02 -2.03
C ARG A 150 -18.95 -19.63 -1.66
N ALA A 151 -19.10 -18.74 -2.65
CA ALA A 151 -19.68 -17.41 -2.51
C ALA A 151 -20.90 -17.27 -3.44
N PRO A 152 -21.95 -16.52 -3.04
CA PRO A 152 -23.09 -16.28 -3.91
C PRO A 152 -22.76 -15.32 -5.06
N ASP A 153 -23.62 -15.35 -6.07
CA ASP A 153 -23.68 -14.29 -7.08
C ASP A 153 -24.05 -12.95 -6.44
N GLY A 154 -23.73 -11.86 -7.13
CA GLY A 154 -23.98 -10.50 -6.66
C GLY A 154 -23.38 -9.49 -7.63
N PRO A 155 -23.11 -8.24 -7.19
CA PRO A 155 -22.40 -7.26 -8.01
C PRO A 155 -21.07 -7.82 -8.55
N GLY A 156 -20.65 -7.32 -9.71
CA GLY A 156 -19.42 -7.73 -10.39
C GLY A 156 -18.20 -7.78 -9.45
N PRO A 157 -17.35 -8.82 -9.54
CA PRO A 157 -16.20 -9.00 -8.65
C PRO A 157 -15.27 -7.79 -8.55
N GLU A 158 -15.05 -7.08 -9.66
CA GLU A 158 -14.22 -5.87 -9.73
C GLU A 158 -14.81 -4.72 -8.90
N MET A 159 -16.13 -4.56 -8.91
CA MET A 159 -16.80 -3.51 -8.12
C MET A 159 -16.68 -3.81 -6.62
N ILE A 160 -16.89 -5.07 -6.22
CA ILE A 160 -16.75 -5.48 -4.82
C ILE A 160 -15.29 -5.35 -4.36
N ALA A 161 -14.33 -5.78 -5.19
CA ALA A 161 -12.91 -5.65 -4.91
C ALA A 161 -12.50 -4.19 -4.73
N GLY A 162 -12.93 -3.29 -5.63
CA GLY A 162 -12.65 -1.85 -5.53
C GLY A 162 -13.12 -1.25 -4.20
N ILE A 163 -14.38 -1.49 -3.83
CA ILE A 163 -14.96 -0.98 -2.58
C ILE A 163 -14.25 -1.56 -1.34
N LEU A 164 -13.92 -2.85 -1.34
CA LEU A 164 -13.21 -3.49 -0.23
C LEU A 164 -11.77 -2.95 -0.07
N LEU A 165 -11.10 -2.63 -1.18
CA LEU A 165 -9.77 -2.02 -1.14
C LEU A 165 -9.83 -0.56 -0.67
N GLU A 166 -10.83 0.22 -1.07
CA GLU A 166 -11.07 1.55 -0.48
C GLU A 166 -11.36 1.48 1.03
N PHE A 167 -12.10 0.44 1.46
CA PHE A 167 -12.33 0.18 2.87
C PHE A 167 -11.03 -0.14 3.62
N ASN A 168 -10.12 -0.93 3.02
CA ASN A 168 -8.80 -1.21 3.59
C ASN A 168 -7.95 0.05 3.73
N ASP A 169 -7.93 0.93 2.71
CA ASP A 169 -7.26 2.23 2.79
C ASP A 169 -7.77 3.03 3.99
N ARG A 170 -9.10 3.09 4.18
CA ARG A 170 -9.72 3.80 5.29
C ARG A 170 -9.41 3.15 6.64
N LEU A 171 -9.32 1.83 6.69
CA LEU A 171 -8.92 1.07 7.87
C LEU A 171 -7.48 1.41 8.30
N MET A 172 -6.55 1.39 7.35
CA MET A 172 -5.14 1.74 7.57
C MET A 172 -4.99 3.19 8.02
N GLU A 173 -5.70 4.12 7.40
CA GLU A 173 -5.72 5.53 7.80
C GLU A 173 -6.19 5.70 9.25
N ARG A 174 -7.30 5.04 9.63
CA ARG A 174 -7.82 5.10 11.00
C ARG A 174 -6.85 4.51 12.02
N HIS A 175 -6.19 3.40 11.69
CA HIS A 175 -5.17 2.83 12.57
C HIS A 175 -3.96 3.76 12.69
N THR A 176 -3.56 4.42 11.59
CA THR A 176 -2.44 5.37 11.51
C THR A 176 -2.66 6.64 12.34
N LEU A 177 -3.82 7.27 12.19
CA LEU A 177 -4.17 8.53 12.87
C LEU A 177 -4.67 8.30 14.31
N GLY A 178 -5.03 7.05 14.64
CA GLY A 178 -5.65 6.69 15.90
C GLY A 178 -7.16 6.97 15.91
N GLY A 179 -7.84 6.37 16.88
CA GLY A 179 -9.29 6.52 17.02
C GLY A 179 -9.83 5.80 18.23
N ARG A 180 -11.16 5.75 18.32
CA ARG A 180 -11.87 5.15 19.47
C ARG A 180 -11.74 3.62 19.54
N LEU A 181 -11.52 2.96 18.40
CA LEU A 181 -11.44 1.51 18.33
C LEU A 181 -9.98 1.05 18.48
N SER A 182 -9.78 0.01 19.27
CA SER A 182 -8.52 -0.71 19.37
C SER A 182 -8.19 -1.49 18.08
N ARG A 183 -6.93 -1.93 17.95
CA ARG A 183 -6.48 -2.78 16.84
C ARG A 183 -7.37 -4.02 16.67
N ASP A 184 -7.67 -4.72 17.76
CA ASP A 184 -8.47 -5.95 17.73
C ASP A 184 -9.94 -5.69 17.35
N GLU A 185 -10.51 -4.57 17.81
CA GLU A 185 -11.86 -4.15 17.41
C GLU A 185 -11.92 -3.78 15.92
N LEU A 186 -10.91 -3.07 15.42
CA LEU A 186 -10.78 -2.74 14.00
C LEU A 186 -10.67 -4.01 13.14
N LEU A 187 -9.79 -4.93 13.51
CA LEU A 187 -9.63 -6.20 12.81
C LEU A 187 -10.93 -7.01 12.83
N THR A 188 -11.61 -7.09 13.97
CA THR A 188 -12.86 -7.85 14.12
C THR A 188 -13.98 -7.27 13.26
N ALA A 189 -14.17 -5.94 13.29
CA ALA A 189 -15.16 -5.27 12.45
C ALA A 189 -14.82 -5.42 10.95
N ALA A 190 -13.57 -5.20 10.56
CA ALA A 190 -13.13 -5.31 9.18
C ALA A 190 -13.27 -6.73 8.63
N GLN A 191 -12.93 -7.75 9.40
CA GLN A 191 -13.12 -9.15 9.01
C GLN A 191 -14.59 -9.46 8.79
N SER A 192 -15.48 -8.95 9.65
CA SER A 192 -16.93 -9.12 9.48
C SER A 192 -17.44 -8.47 8.20
N VAL A 193 -16.97 -7.26 7.86
CA VAL A 193 -17.36 -6.57 6.61
C VAL A 193 -16.90 -7.39 5.41
N TRP A 194 -15.62 -7.77 5.36
CA TRP A 194 -15.06 -8.57 4.26
C TRP A 194 -15.82 -9.88 4.04
N LEU A 195 -16.04 -10.65 5.12
CA LEU A 195 -16.70 -11.95 5.01
C LEU A 195 -18.16 -11.83 4.60
N ARG A 196 -18.90 -10.86 5.15
CA ARG A 196 -20.30 -10.68 4.79
C ARG A 196 -20.47 -10.17 3.37
N THR A 197 -19.65 -9.21 2.93
CA THR A 197 -19.72 -8.68 1.57
C THR A 197 -19.45 -9.74 0.50
N ILE A 198 -18.58 -10.72 0.78
CA ILE A 198 -18.21 -11.76 -0.20
C ILE A 198 -19.09 -13.00 -0.08
N TYR A 199 -19.46 -13.43 1.14
CA TYR A 199 -20.02 -14.76 1.38
C TYR A 199 -21.45 -14.76 1.95
N ALA A 200 -22.03 -13.61 2.34
CA ALA A 200 -23.41 -13.58 2.80
C ALA A 200 -24.37 -13.66 1.60
N ASN A 201 -25.46 -14.42 1.76
CA ASN A 201 -26.52 -14.47 0.77
C ASN A 201 -27.49 -13.31 1.02
N ASP A 202 -27.87 -12.59 -0.04
CA ASP A 202 -28.90 -11.52 0.01
C ASP A 202 -30.31 -12.04 0.42
N GLY A 203 -30.48 -13.37 0.52
CA GLY A 203 -31.75 -14.04 0.81
C GLY A 203 -32.20 -14.03 2.28
N ASP A 204 -31.38 -13.55 3.22
CA ASP A 204 -31.72 -13.54 4.66
C ASP A 204 -32.33 -12.21 5.16
N GLU A 205 -32.44 -11.16 4.34
CA GLU A 205 -32.78 -9.80 4.84
C GLU A 205 -33.99 -9.09 4.20
N LEU A 206 -34.91 -9.80 3.52
CA LEU A 206 -36.22 -9.23 3.16
C LEU A 206 -37.38 -10.20 3.49
N GLN A 207 -37.64 -10.38 4.79
CA GLN A 207 -38.97 -10.75 5.32
C GLN A 207 -39.54 -9.60 6.13
#